data_AF-A0A2N7S658-F1
#
_entry.id   AF-A0A2N7S658-F1
#
_cell.length_a   1.000
_cell.length_b   1.000
_cell.length_c   1.000
_cell.angle_alpha   90.00
_cell.angle_beta   90.00
_cell.angle_gamma   90.00
#
_symmetry.space_group_name_H-M   'P 1'
#
loop_
_entity.id
_entity.type
_entity.pdbx_description
1 polymer ?
#
loop_
_entity_poly.entity_id
_entity_poly.type
_entity_poly.pdbx_seq_one_letter_code
_entity_poly.pdbx_strand_id
1 'polypeptide(L)'
;MANDALTNGLGAAAAEAAEGRRALVILPRGEKARDSLRLLEKLLGPRVDRVYRTNGQEQVLTKAGGCVHFRRYGKSGRSMSAALLVVPDALWRVEDVRLELLPVLATSKGGGVITY
;
A
#
# COMPACT_ATOMS: atom_id res chain seq x y z
N MET A 1 -1.36 -19.26 -9.78
CA MET A 1 -0.32 -18.26 -10.16
C MET A 1 -0.71 -16.80 -9.87
N ALA A 2 -1.82 -16.50 -9.16
CA ALA A 2 -2.23 -15.11 -8.84
C ALA A 2 -1.59 -14.52 -7.55
N ASN A 3 -0.63 -15.22 -6.94
CA ASN A 3 -0.07 -14.83 -5.63
C ASN A 3 1.28 -14.09 -5.73
N ASP A 4 1.97 -14.22 -6.87
CA ASP A 4 3.37 -13.78 -6.99
C ASP A 4 3.48 -12.26 -7.14
N ALA A 5 2.60 -11.66 -7.93
CA ALA A 5 2.61 -10.21 -8.15
C ALA A 5 2.19 -9.42 -6.89
N LEU A 6 1.21 -9.93 -6.13
CA LEU A 6 0.81 -9.35 -4.84
C LEU A 6 1.93 -9.42 -3.81
N THR A 7 2.58 -10.57 -3.73
CA THR A 7 3.71 -10.77 -2.82
C THR A 7 4.88 -9.86 -3.19
N ASN A 8 5.19 -9.70 -4.48
CA ASN A 8 6.25 -8.82 -4.96
C ASN A 8 5.94 -7.34 -4.70
N GLY A 9 4.71 -6.90 -4.94
CA GLY A 9 4.27 -5.53 -4.65
C GLY A 9 4.36 -5.20 -3.16
N LEU A 10 3.88 -6.10 -2.29
CA LEU A 10 4.00 -5.95 -0.84
C LEU A 10 5.44 -6.03 -0.36
N GLY A 11 6.27 -6.87 -0.98
CA GLY A 11 7.71 -6.94 -0.72
C GLY A 11 8.42 -5.63 -1.03
N ALA A 12 8.11 -5.00 -2.16
CA ALA A 12 8.63 -3.68 -2.52
C ALA A 12 8.16 -2.61 -1.52
N ALA A 13 6.88 -2.62 -1.13
CA ALA A 13 6.37 -1.67 -0.11
C ALA A 13 7.03 -1.86 1.25
N ALA A 14 7.31 -3.10 1.65
CA ALA A 14 8.02 -3.41 2.89
C ALA A 14 9.47 -2.93 2.84
N ALA A 15 10.16 -3.08 1.69
CA ALA A 15 11.52 -2.59 1.51
C ALA A 15 11.60 -1.07 1.63
N GLU A 16 10.71 -0.35 0.92
CA GLU A 16 10.58 1.11 1.00
C GLU A 16 10.34 1.58 2.44
N ALA A 17 9.42 0.94 3.16
CA ALA A 17 9.15 1.28 4.55
C ALA A 17 10.31 0.92 5.49
N ALA A 18 11.08 -0.13 5.21
CA ALA A 18 12.27 -0.46 5.98
C ALA A 18 13.41 0.55 5.79
N GLU A 19 13.44 1.26 4.67
CA GLU A 19 14.38 2.35 4.38
C GLU A 19 13.90 3.72 4.90
N GLY A 20 12.86 3.74 5.73
CA GLY A 20 12.32 4.99 6.29
C GLY A 20 11.40 5.74 5.33
N ARG A 21 11.05 5.16 4.19
CA ARG A 21 10.21 5.80 3.16
C ARG A 21 8.74 5.41 3.33
N ARG A 22 7.86 6.16 2.67
CA ARG A 22 6.40 5.93 2.72
C ARG A 22 5.95 5.13 1.51
N ALA A 23 5.27 4.02 1.71
CA ALA A 23 4.57 3.28 0.68
C ALA A 23 3.05 3.36 0.88
N LEU A 24 2.30 3.34 -0.23
CA LEU A 24 0.84 3.26 -0.25
C LEU A 24 0.44 1.98 -1.00
N VAL A 25 -0.36 1.15 -0.36
CA VAL A 25 -0.96 -0.05 -0.94
C VAL A 25 -2.47 0.17 -0.98
N ILE A 26 -3.08 0.04 -2.16
CA ILE A 26 -4.53 0.15 -2.31
C ILE A 26 -5.09 -1.24 -2.50
N LEU A 27 -5.84 -1.77 -1.54
CA LEU A 27 -6.34 -3.13 -1.56
C LEU A 27 -7.81 -3.20 -2.03
N PRO A 28 -8.21 -4.30 -2.69
CA PRO A 28 -9.62 -4.62 -2.89
C PRO A 28 -10.34 -4.83 -1.55
N ARG A 29 -11.65 -4.59 -1.53
CA ARG A 29 -12.48 -4.82 -0.32
C ARG A 29 -12.52 -6.32 0.02
N GLY A 30 -12.65 -6.65 1.31
CA GLY A 30 -12.93 -8.01 1.79
C GLY A 30 -11.74 -8.72 2.44
N GLU A 31 -11.77 -10.05 2.46
CA GLU A 31 -10.78 -10.91 3.12
C GLU A 31 -9.36 -10.73 2.58
N LYS A 32 -9.23 -10.52 1.27
CA LYS A 32 -7.96 -10.21 0.59
C LYS A 32 -7.19 -9.06 1.25
N ALA A 33 -7.88 -8.06 1.79
CA ALA A 33 -7.21 -6.93 2.42
C ALA A 33 -6.53 -7.33 3.75
N ARG A 34 -7.21 -8.15 4.56
CA ARG A 34 -6.68 -8.64 5.84
C ARG A 34 -5.50 -9.57 5.62
N ASP A 35 -5.56 -10.43 4.61
CA ASP A 35 -4.47 -11.36 4.29
C ASP A 35 -3.23 -10.62 3.78
N SER A 36 -3.42 -9.56 2.98
CA SER A 36 -2.34 -8.70 2.51
C SER A 36 -1.65 -7.95 3.66
N LEU A 37 -2.43 -7.43 4.63
CA LEU A 37 -1.87 -6.80 5.83
C LEU A 37 -1.03 -7.80 6.64
N ARG A 38 -1.57 -9.00 6.89
CA ARG A 38 -0.86 -10.07 7.60
C ARG A 38 0.43 -10.46 6.90
N LEU A 39 0.42 -10.53 5.57
CA LEU A 39 1.61 -10.81 4.77
C LEU A 39 2.64 -9.69 4.91
N LEU A 40 2.24 -8.42 4.87
CA LEU A 40 3.16 -7.31 5.08
C LEU A 40 3.75 -7.30 6.51
N GLU A 41 2.93 -7.53 7.54
CA GLU A 41 3.40 -7.63 8.93
C GLU A 41 4.48 -8.73 9.05
N LYS A 42 4.31 -9.87 8.35
CA LYS A 42 5.34 -10.93 8.28
C LYS A 42 6.60 -10.50 7.53
N LEU A 43 6.46 -9.79 6.40
CA LEU A 43 7.59 -9.32 5.59
C LEU A 43 8.44 -8.27 6.32
N LEU A 44 7.79 -7.37 7.07
CA LEU A 44 8.47 -6.37 7.90
C LEU A 44 9.06 -6.99 9.18
N GLY A 45 8.40 -8.01 9.72
CA GLY A 45 8.85 -8.80 10.87
C GLY A 45 9.25 -7.90 12.06
N PRO A 46 10.48 -8.03 12.61
CA PRO A 46 10.91 -7.28 13.79
C PRO A 46 11.11 -5.78 13.55
N ARG A 47 11.01 -5.32 12.29
CA ARG A 47 11.13 -3.92 11.90
C ARG A 47 9.83 -3.14 12.12
N VAL A 48 8.71 -3.83 12.36
CA VAL A 48 7.45 -3.18 12.75
C VAL A 48 7.64 -2.48 14.08
N ASP A 49 7.25 -1.22 14.13
CA ASP A 49 7.14 -0.45 15.37
C ASP A 49 5.70 -0.48 15.89
N ARG A 50 4.74 -0.09 15.04
CA ARG A 50 3.34 -0.02 15.42
C ARG A 50 2.40 -0.24 14.25
N VAL A 51 1.28 -0.91 14.50
CA VAL A 51 0.18 -1.08 13.53
C VAL A 51 -1.01 -0.27 14.00
N TYR A 52 -1.53 0.62 13.16
CA TYR A 52 -2.76 1.36 13.41
C TYR A 52 -3.87 0.87 12.49
N ARG A 53 -5.07 0.72 13.05
CA ARG A 53 -6.27 0.28 12.34
C ARG A 53 -7.41 1.23 12.68
N THR A 54 -7.83 2.07 11.74
CA THR A 54 -8.88 3.08 11.96
C THR A 54 -9.84 3.11 10.77
N ASN A 55 -11.12 2.75 10.99
CA ASN A 55 -12.24 2.93 10.06
C ASN A 55 -11.93 2.66 8.56
N GLY A 56 -11.29 1.54 8.25
CA GLY A 56 -10.97 1.13 6.88
C GLY A 56 -9.72 1.78 6.28
N GLN A 57 -8.89 2.40 7.12
CA GLN A 57 -7.49 2.71 6.87
C GLN A 57 -6.65 1.88 7.84
N GLU A 58 -5.63 1.23 7.31
CA GLU A 58 -4.68 0.44 8.09
C GLU A 58 -3.29 1.02 7.77
N GLN A 59 -2.42 1.18 8.75
CA GLN A 59 -1.04 1.63 8.50
C GLN A 59 -0.07 0.87 9.40
N VAL A 60 1.08 0.52 8.85
CA VAL A 60 2.17 -0.12 9.57
C VAL A 60 3.34 0.85 9.58
N LEU A 61 3.75 1.27 10.78
CA LEU A 61 4.97 2.04 11.00
C LEU A 61 6.14 1.12 11.23
N THR A 62 7.29 1.48 10.68
CA THR A 62 8.56 0.77 10.91
C THR A 62 9.43 1.56 11.89
N LYS A 63 10.35 0.85 12.56
CA LYS A 63 11.35 1.45 13.46
C LYS A 63 12.31 2.42 12.75
N ALA A 64 12.43 2.32 11.43
CA ALA A 64 13.21 3.23 10.60
C ALA A 64 12.48 4.56 10.32
N GLY A 65 11.27 4.75 10.86
CA GLY A 65 10.45 5.94 10.61
C GLY A 65 9.65 5.90 9.31
N GLY A 66 9.72 4.79 8.57
CA GLY A 66 8.95 4.57 7.36
C GLY A 66 7.55 4.06 7.67
N CYS A 67 6.69 4.05 6.66
CA CYS A 67 5.34 3.55 6.84
C CYS A 67 4.73 2.96 5.57
N VAL A 68 3.90 1.94 5.75
CA VAL A 68 3.04 1.42 4.69
C VAL A 68 1.60 1.77 5.04
N HIS A 69 0.96 2.59 4.21
CA HIS A 69 -0.45 2.89 4.31
C HIS A 69 -1.25 1.92 3.46
N PHE A 70 -2.34 1.42 4.02
CA PHE A 70 -3.33 0.63 3.32
C PHE A 70 -4.61 1.43 3.19
N ARG A 71 -5.08 1.55 1.96
CA ARG A 71 -6.42 2.06 1.66
C ARG A 71 -7.25 1.01 0.96
N ARG A 72 -8.54 1.02 1.23
CA ARG A 72 -9.52 0.24 0.48
C ARG A 72 -10.06 1.11 -0.65
N TYR A 73 -10.33 0.52 -1.82
CA TYR A 73 -10.95 1.22 -2.94
C TYR A 73 -12.29 1.90 -2.59
N GLY A 74 -12.51 3.07 -3.21
CA GLY A 74 -13.75 3.83 -3.13
C GLY A 74 -13.94 4.49 -1.77
N LYS A 75 -12.84 4.80 -1.07
CA LYS A 75 -12.86 5.67 0.11
C LYS A 75 -12.04 6.91 -0.24
N SER A 76 -12.74 8.02 -0.49
CA SER A 76 -12.16 9.35 -0.69
C SER A 76 -11.23 9.69 0.49
N GLY A 77 -9.93 9.57 0.28
CA GLY A 77 -8.92 9.94 1.24
C GLY A 77 -8.08 11.08 0.70
N ARG A 78 -7.72 12.03 1.57
CA ARG A 78 -6.82 13.15 1.22
C ARG A 78 -5.58 12.64 0.47
N SER A 79 -5.16 13.36 -0.57
CA SER A 79 -3.93 13.07 -1.32
C SER A 79 -2.76 12.89 -0.37
N MET A 80 -1.95 11.87 -0.63
CA MET A 80 -0.79 11.54 0.19
C MET A 80 0.39 11.27 -0.73
N SER A 81 1.54 11.89 -0.42
CA SER A 81 2.80 11.58 -1.10
C SER A 81 3.31 10.22 -0.63
N ALA A 82 3.59 9.32 -1.57
CA ALA A 82 4.22 8.02 -1.34
C ALA A 82 5.39 7.83 -2.32
N ALA A 83 6.47 7.21 -1.82
CA ALA A 83 7.63 6.78 -2.61
C ALA A 83 7.32 5.52 -3.44
N LEU A 84 6.33 4.73 -3.03
CA LEU A 84 5.84 3.60 -3.81
C LEU A 84 4.33 3.48 -3.68
N LEU A 85 3.68 3.24 -4.81
CA LEU A 85 2.26 2.94 -4.88
C LEU A 85 2.06 1.51 -5.43
N VAL A 86 1.35 0.67 -4.68
CA VAL A 86 1.04 -0.72 -5.04
C VAL A 86 -0.47 -0.88 -5.20
N VAL A 87 -0.88 -1.37 -6.35
CA VAL A 87 -2.28 -1.51 -6.73
C VAL A 87 -2.51 -2.94 -7.26
N PRO A 88 -2.96 -3.87 -6.41
CA PRO A 88 -3.39 -5.21 -6.80
C PRO A 88 -4.69 -5.18 -7.58
N ASP A 89 -4.80 -6.11 -8.54
CA ASP A 89 -5.99 -6.35 -9.34
C ASP A 89 -6.47 -5.05 -10.05
N ALA A 90 -5.52 -4.27 -10.59
CA ALA A 90 -5.80 -2.97 -11.22
C ALA A 90 -6.74 -3.07 -12.45
N LEU A 91 -6.92 -4.28 -12.98
CA LEU A 91 -7.79 -4.60 -14.11
C LEU A 91 -9.29 -4.50 -13.78
N TRP A 92 -9.70 -4.52 -12.50
CA TRP A 92 -11.11 -4.76 -12.17
C TRP A 92 -11.99 -3.52 -11.93
N ARG A 93 -11.45 -2.31 -11.77
CA ARG A 93 -12.24 -1.05 -11.65
C ARG A 93 -11.44 0.17 -12.09
N VAL A 94 -11.18 0.27 -13.39
CA VAL A 94 -10.28 1.28 -13.97
C VAL A 94 -10.75 2.73 -13.73
N GLU A 95 -12.06 3.01 -13.69
CA GLU A 95 -12.56 4.39 -13.58
C GLU A 95 -12.40 5.00 -12.18
N ASP A 96 -12.90 4.33 -11.13
CA ASP A 96 -12.83 4.85 -9.76
C ASP A 96 -11.38 4.93 -9.25
N VAL A 97 -10.56 3.94 -9.63
CA VAL A 97 -9.17 3.83 -9.20
C VAL A 97 -8.30 4.87 -9.89
N ARG A 98 -8.48 5.09 -11.19
CA ARG A 98 -7.72 6.12 -11.91
C ARG A 98 -7.90 7.50 -11.29
N LEU A 99 -9.13 7.90 -10.96
CA LEU A 99 -9.41 9.22 -10.39
C LEU A 99 -8.80 9.39 -8.99
N GLU A 100 -8.84 8.35 -8.15
CA GLU A 100 -8.22 8.39 -6.82
C GLU A 100 -6.68 8.37 -6.88
N LEU A 101 -6.09 7.80 -7.93
CA LEU A 101 -4.64 7.70 -8.11
C LEU A 101 -4.01 8.96 -8.69
N LEU A 102 -4.71 9.69 -9.56
CA LEU A 102 -4.18 10.89 -10.22
C LEU A 102 -3.53 11.89 -9.25
N PRO A 103 -4.11 12.22 -8.08
CA PRO A 103 -3.48 13.13 -7.13
C PRO A 103 -2.23 12.56 -6.44
N VAL A 104 -2.18 11.24 -6.22
CA VAL A 104 -1.02 10.56 -5.64
C VAL A 104 0.15 10.56 -6.64
N LEU A 105 -0.15 10.28 -7.91
CA LEU A 105 0.83 10.30 -9.00
C LEU A 105 1.36 11.71 -9.26
N ALA A 106 0.48 12.72 -9.28
CA ALA A 106 0.86 14.11 -9.51
C ALA A 106 1.74 14.69 -8.38
N THR A 107 1.71 14.11 -7.19
CA THR A 107 2.46 14.60 -6.02
C THR A 107 3.71 13.80 -5.70
N SER A 108 3.91 12.65 -6.34
CA SER A 108 5.08 11.82 -6.08
C SER A 108 6.31 12.33 -6.85
N LYS A 109 7.26 12.94 -6.14
CA LYS A 109 8.59 13.23 -6.70
C LYS A 109 9.45 11.97 -6.63
N GLY A 110 9.37 11.14 -7.67
CA GLY A 110 10.23 9.97 -7.84
C GLY A 110 9.65 8.63 -7.39
N GLY A 111 8.34 8.52 -7.17
CA GLY A 111 7.74 7.26 -6.74
C GLY A 111 7.31 6.35 -7.89
N GLY A 112 7.63 5.07 -7.74
CA GLY A 112 7.20 4.01 -8.66
C GLY A 112 5.74 3.64 -8.45
N VAL A 113 5.06 3.22 -9.52
CA VAL A 113 3.72 2.62 -9.48
C VAL A 113 3.85 1.18 -9.92
N ILE A 114 3.47 0.25 -9.06
CA ILE A 114 3.41 -1.17 -9.40
C ILE A 114 1.93 -1.54 -9.48
N THR A 115 1.47 -1.75 -10.71
CA THR A 115 0.15 -2.30 -11.03
C THR A 115 0.29 -3.75 -11.46
N TYR A 116 -0.59 -4.63 -10.99
CA TYR A 116 -0.69 -6.01 -11.48
C TYR A 116 -2.13 -6.51 -11.40
#